data_AF-A0A972CZ62-F1
#
_entry.id   AF-A0A972CZ62-F1
#
_cell.length_a   1.000
_cell.length_b   1.000
_cell.length_c   1.000
_cell.angle_alpha   90.00
_cell.angle_beta   90.00
_cell.angle_gamma   90.00
#
_symmetry.space_group_name_H-M   'P 1'
#
loop_
_entity.id
_entity.type
_entity.pdbx_description
1 polymer ?
#
loop_
_entity_poly.entity_id
_entity_poly.type
_entity_poly.pdbx_seq_one_letter_code
_entity_poly.pdbx_strand_id
1 'polypeptide(L)'
;MSLRVMGWEEEAAKITELPKEYKGEKVDKWAVGYISLAYQKGILDDVDMMYFKPLDHALRHEVAKYVVRALGYEKEAQKNMNKKLPFVDASLVPQGSVGYIYLMNEFGLMVGDNQKRINPLGTMNRAEMATLFSRVDDKVDTGKDKTVSGEITRIYDDRILVKVKDKTEVFYLDDRVRVYEDNGRIDIDDIKIGSKVKLEIKNDKVVFIEVVDRFDDEKIITKYTGIVRDISKTKPYRLVIQAETMVILFEVVDDVEVSFRNKRGTFSNIEKEDKVTVTVDRINRVIRVEVDRRI
;
A
#
# COMPACT_ATOMS: atom_id res chain seq x y z
N MET A 1 9.14 -2.29 9.21
CA MET A 1 8.93 -2.90 7.88
C MET A 1 8.10 -1.99 6.99
N SER A 2 6.93 -1.50 7.44
CA SER A 2 6.06 -0.63 6.63
C SER A 2 6.79 0.57 5.99
N LEU A 3 7.55 1.36 6.76
CA LEU A 3 8.27 2.52 6.23
C LEU A 3 9.29 2.16 5.13
N ARG A 4 9.88 0.96 5.16
CA ARG A 4 10.81 0.50 4.12
C ARG A 4 10.08 0.12 2.85
N VAL A 5 8.98 -0.63 2.99
CA VAL A 5 8.10 -1.02 1.87
C VAL A 5 7.53 0.23 1.18
N MET A 6 7.18 1.26 1.96
CA MET A 6 6.72 2.56 1.45
C MET A 6 7.85 3.45 0.90
N GLY A 7 9.10 2.99 0.88
CA GLY A 7 10.24 3.73 0.31
C GLY A 7 10.80 4.86 1.16
N TRP A 8 10.46 4.95 2.45
CA TRP A 8 10.88 6.03 3.34
C TRP A 8 12.10 5.68 4.21
N GLU A 9 12.86 4.65 3.85
CA GLU A 9 14.02 4.21 4.62
C GLU A 9 15.11 5.29 4.71
N GLU A 10 15.40 5.97 3.60
CA GLU A 10 16.42 7.04 3.59
C GLU A 10 16.01 8.27 4.40
N GLU A 11 14.71 8.59 4.44
CA GLU A 11 14.17 9.68 5.27
C GLU A 11 14.29 9.33 6.75
N ALA A 12 13.93 8.10 7.12
CA ALA A 12 14.03 7.61 8.49
C ALA A 12 15.49 7.60 8.98
N ALA A 13 16.44 7.20 8.13
CA ALA A 13 17.86 7.14 8.47
C ALA A 13 18.48 8.51 8.82
N LYS A 14 17.88 9.62 8.37
CA LYS A 14 18.34 10.99 8.66
C LYS A 14 17.86 11.52 10.01
N ILE A 15 16.87 10.86 10.64
CA ILE A 15 16.29 11.31 11.91
C ILE A 15 16.96 10.60 13.07
N THR A 16 17.53 11.37 13.99
CA THR A 16 18.33 10.85 15.12
C THR A 16 17.69 11.08 16.49
N GLU A 17 16.54 11.74 16.55
CA GLU A 17 15.86 12.11 17.80
C GLU A 17 14.41 11.64 17.78
N LEU A 18 13.92 11.25 18.96
CA LEU A 18 12.50 10.93 19.19
C LEU A 18 11.68 12.23 19.27
N PRO A 19 10.38 12.19 18.89
CA PRO A 19 9.49 13.34 19.06
C PRO A 19 9.35 13.68 20.55
N LYS A 20 9.06 14.95 20.86
CA LYS A 20 8.91 15.43 22.25
C LYS A 20 7.75 14.75 22.97
N GLU A 21 6.79 14.28 22.21
CA GLU A 21 5.60 13.57 22.63
C GLU A 21 5.90 12.13 23.05
N TYR A 22 7.06 11.58 22.69
CA TYR A 22 7.44 10.21 23.03
C TYR A 22 7.66 10.06 24.54
N LYS A 23 6.81 9.23 25.16
CA LYS A 23 6.89 8.84 26.57
C LYS A 23 6.87 7.31 26.76
N GLY A 24 6.97 6.57 25.66
CA GLY A 24 7.07 5.12 25.65
C GLY A 24 8.37 4.59 26.26
N GLU A 25 8.53 3.27 26.19
CA GLU A 25 9.70 2.60 26.75
C GLU A 25 10.99 2.89 25.95
N LYS A 26 12.13 2.42 26.48
CA LYS A 26 13.44 2.65 25.87
C LYS A 26 13.51 2.08 24.45
N VAL A 27 13.97 2.91 23.52
CA VAL A 27 14.13 2.57 22.09
C VAL A 27 15.60 2.32 21.77
N ASP A 28 15.87 1.30 20.95
CA ASP A 28 17.19 1.10 20.37
C ASP A 28 17.54 2.19 19.34
N LYS A 29 18.81 2.59 19.27
CA LYS A 29 19.26 3.68 18.37
C LYS A 29 18.82 3.53 16.92
N TRP A 30 18.81 2.30 16.39
CA TRP A 30 18.43 2.03 15.01
C TRP A 30 16.94 2.32 14.73
N ALA A 31 16.07 2.24 15.75
CA ALA A 31 14.62 2.38 15.62
C ALA A 31 14.13 3.83 15.79
N VAL A 32 14.95 4.70 16.37
CA VAL A 32 14.60 6.12 16.65
C VAL A 32 14.06 6.81 15.40
N GLY A 33 14.82 6.80 14.31
CA GLY A 33 14.41 7.46 13.08
C GLY A 33 13.12 6.91 12.47
N TYR A 34 12.87 5.60 12.63
CA TYR A 34 11.64 4.97 12.16
C TYR A 34 10.42 5.35 13.00
N ILE A 35 10.54 5.39 14.33
CA ILE A 35 9.43 5.79 15.22
C ILE A 35 9.09 7.26 14.97
N SER A 36 10.10 8.11 14.94
CA SER A 36 9.92 9.55 14.69
C SER A 36 9.28 9.80 13.34
N LEU A 37 9.73 9.11 12.30
CA LEU A 37 9.13 9.24 10.97
C LEU A 37 7.70 8.70 10.95
N ALA A 38 7.43 7.56 11.57
CA ALA A 38 6.08 7.00 11.63
C ALA A 38 5.10 7.96 12.33
N TYR A 39 5.54 8.64 13.39
CA TYR A 39 4.74 9.69 14.04
C TYR A 39 4.54 10.92 13.15
N GLN A 40 5.61 11.43 12.53
CA GLN A 40 5.51 12.53 11.56
C GLN A 40 4.63 12.19 10.36
N LYS A 41 4.54 10.91 10.01
CA LYS A 41 3.69 10.39 8.93
C LYS A 41 2.29 9.97 9.40
N GLY A 42 1.90 10.30 10.63
CA GLY A 42 0.56 10.00 11.17
C GLY A 42 0.24 8.50 11.29
N ILE A 43 1.24 7.63 11.15
CA ILE A 43 1.10 6.19 11.34
C ILE A 43 0.97 5.88 12.83
N LEU A 44 1.82 6.53 13.62
CA LEU A 44 1.71 6.56 15.08
C LEU A 44 1.06 7.88 15.50
N ASP A 45 0.16 7.80 16.48
CA ASP A 45 -0.51 8.97 17.07
C ASP A 45 0.04 9.29 18.47
N ASP A 46 -0.52 10.33 19.12
CA ASP A 46 -0.11 10.75 20.47
C ASP A 46 -0.30 9.64 21.51
N VAL A 47 -1.32 8.79 21.35
CA VAL A 47 -1.57 7.66 22.26
C VAL A 47 -0.48 6.61 22.06
N ASP A 48 -0.14 6.31 20.81
CA ASP A 48 1.00 5.43 20.50
C ASP A 48 2.29 6.01 21.10
N MET A 49 2.55 7.32 20.99
CA MET A 49 3.74 7.95 21.59
C MET A 49 3.79 7.84 23.11
N MET A 50 2.63 7.87 23.79
CA MET A 50 2.56 7.76 25.25
C MET A 50 2.79 6.34 25.75
N TYR A 51 2.37 5.32 25.00
CA TYR A 51 2.36 3.93 25.46
C TYR A 51 3.18 3.00 24.56
N PHE A 52 4.09 3.53 23.75
CA PHE A 52 4.87 2.73 22.81
C PHE A 52 5.76 1.73 23.54
N LYS A 53 5.64 0.45 23.17
CA LYS A 53 6.46 -0.64 23.72
C LYS A 53 7.24 -1.32 22.58
N PRO A 54 8.42 -0.80 22.22
CA PRO A 54 9.16 -1.24 21.05
C PRO A 54 9.70 -2.69 21.15
N LEU A 55 9.77 -3.24 22.36
CA LEU A 55 10.27 -4.60 22.62
C LEU A 55 9.15 -5.64 22.78
N ASP A 56 7.90 -5.20 22.92
CA ASP A 56 6.76 -6.11 23.00
C ASP A 56 6.47 -6.73 21.63
N HIS A 57 5.80 -7.89 21.65
CA HIS A 57 5.37 -8.53 20.42
C HIS A 57 4.25 -7.73 19.75
N ALA A 58 4.37 -7.48 18.45
CA ALA A 58 3.35 -6.80 17.68
C ALA A 58 2.06 -7.63 17.61
N LEU A 59 0.96 -7.08 18.10
CA LEU A 59 -0.36 -7.72 18.05
C LEU A 59 -0.99 -7.50 16.67
N ARG A 60 -1.74 -8.49 16.17
CA ARG A 60 -2.36 -8.43 14.84
C ARG A 60 -3.23 -7.20 14.64
N HIS A 61 -4.00 -6.78 15.65
CA HIS A 61 -4.85 -5.59 15.55
C HIS A 61 -4.07 -4.27 15.48
N GLU A 62 -2.91 -4.19 16.14
CA GLU A 62 -2.02 -3.02 16.08
C GLU A 62 -1.35 -2.93 14.71
N VAL A 63 -0.90 -4.07 14.17
CA VAL A 63 -0.35 -4.15 12.82
C VAL A 63 -1.37 -3.71 11.78
N ALA A 64 -2.63 -4.17 11.90
CA ALA A 64 -3.72 -3.73 11.04
C ALA A 64 -3.91 -2.21 11.09
N LYS A 65 -3.95 -1.64 12.30
CA LYS A 65 -4.03 -0.18 12.52
C LYS A 65 -2.92 0.57 11.78
N TYR A 66 -1.67 0.16 11.98
CA TYR A 66 -0.51 0.84 11.39
C TYR A 66 -0.42 0.69 9.86
N VAL A 67 -0.80 -0.48 9.31
CA VAL A 67 -0.80 -0.69 7.85
C VAL A 67 -1.86 0.18 7.18
N VAL A 68 -3.09 0.19 7.70
CA VAL A 68 -4.17 1.03 7.15
C VAL A 68 -3.82 2.52 7.20
N ARG A 69 -3.20 2.99 8.30
CA ARG A 69 -2.70 4.37 8.40
C ARG A 69 -1.59 4.66 7.40
N ALA A 70 -0.64 3.74 7.23
CA ALA A 70 0.42 3.89 6.25
C ALA A 70 -0.13 3.97 4.81
N LEU A 71 -1.25 3.29 4.54
CA LEU A 71 -1.98 3.36 3.27
C LEU A 71 -2.87 4.61 3.13
N GLY A 72 -2.91 5.49 4.13
CA GLY A 72 -3.68 6.74 4.11
C GLY A 72 -5.17 6.61 4.41
N TYR A 73 -5.62 5.43 4.87
CA TYR A 73 -7.05 5.11 5.08
C TYR A 73 -7.52 5.30 6.53
N GLU A 74 -6.86 6.16 7.32
CA GLU A 74 -7.24 6.46 8.70
C GLU A 74 -8.71 6.92 8.78
N LYS A 75 -9.11 7.89 7.96
CA LYS A 75 -10.48 8.44 7.99
C LYS A 75 -11.53 7.41 7.64
N GLU A 76 -11.23 6.55 6.68
CA GLU A 76 -12.09 5.45 6.26
C GLU A 76 -12.21 4.40 7.36
N ALA A 77 -11.11 4.07 8.06
CA ALA A 77 -11.16 3.19 9.22
C ALA A 77 -12.05 3.77 10.32
N GLN A 78 -11.85 5.04 10.67
CA GLN A 78 -12.64 5.72 11.71
C GLN A 78 -14.14 5.73 11.38
N LYS A 79 -14.53 5.93 10.11
CA LYS A 79 -15.94 5.85 9.67
C LYS A 79 -16.54 4.44 9.80
N ASN A 80 -15.71 3.41 9.85
CA ASN A 80 -16.14 2.01 9.85
C ASN A 80 -15.99 1.32 11.22
N MET A 81 -15.77 2.06 12.31
CA MET A 81 -15.62 1.52 13.66
C MET A 81 -16.82 0.72 14.18
N ASN A 82 -18.02 0.93 13.62
CA ASN A 82 -19.25 0.23 14.01
C ASN A 82 -19.61 -0.92 13.05
N LYS A 83 -18.72 -1.28 12.12
CA LYS A 83 -18.98 -2.37 11.17
C LYS A 83 -18.92 -3.73 11.85
N LYS A 84 -19.78 -4.65 11.40
CA LYS A 84 -19.73 -6.05 11.80
C LYS A 84 -18.58 -6.74 11.05
N LEU A 85 -17.65 -7.33 11.79
CA LEU A 85 -16.55 -8.09 11.23
C LEU A 85 -16.99 -9.55 10.94
N PRO A 86 -16.50 -10.17 9.85
CA PRO A 86 -16.88 -11.53 9.45
C PRO A 86 -16.10 -12.63 10.20
N PHE A 87 -15.60 -12.34 11.40
CA PHE A 87 -14.77 -13.25 12.20
C PHE A 87 -15.51 -13.79 13.42
N VAL A 88 -15.26 -15.06 13.76
CA VAL A 88 -15.92 -15.71 14.92
C VAL A 88 -15.42 -15.15 16.25
N ASP A 89 -14.19 -14.64 16.28
CA ASP A 89 -13.54 -14.01 17.43
C ASP A 89 -13.55 -12.47 17.33
N ALA A 90 -14.46 -11.90 16.53
CA ALA A 90 -14.60 -10.46 16.37
C ALA A 90 -14.82 -9.69 17.69
N SER A 91 -15.39 -10.34 18.71
CA SER A 91 -15.58 -9.74 20.05
C SER A 91 -14.27 -9.49 20.80
N LEU A 92 -13.17 -10.13 20.40
CA LEU A 92 -11.84 -9.88 20.97
C LEU A 92 -11.12 -8.70 20.33
N VAL A 93 -11.65 -8.13 19.24
CA VAL A 93 -11.07 -6.97 18.57
C VAL A 93 -11.30 -5.74 19.45
N PRO A 94 -10.23 -5.01 19.85
CA PRO A 94 -10.40 -3.77 20.59
C PRO A 94 -11.27 -2.78 19.82
N GLN A 95 -12.13 -2.04 20.53
CA GLN A 95 -13.10 -1.13 19.89
C GLN A 95 -12.42 -0.11 18.96
N GLY A 96 -11.27 0.42 19.38
CA GLY A 96 -10.45 1.33 18.57
C GLY A 96 -9.73 0.67 17.39
N SER A 97 -9.91 -0.63 17.14
CA SER A 97 -9.30 -1.37 16.04
C SER A 97 -10.31 -1.94 15.03
N VAL A 98 -11.62 -1.86 15.32
CA VAL A 98 -12.67 -2.49 14.49
C VAL A 98 -12.64 -2.00 13.04
N GLY A 99 -12.61 -0.69 12.83
CA GLY A 99 -12.61 -0.11 11.48
C GLY A 99 -11.36 -0.47 10.67
N TYR A 100 -10.23 -0.64 11.34
CA TYR A 100 -8.98 -1.05 10.69
C TYR A 100 -9.02 -2.53 10.28
N ILE A 101 -9.48 -3.42 11.16
CA ILE A 101 -9.67 -4.83 10.84
C ILE A 101 -10.70 -5.00 9.72
N TYR A 102 -11.77 -4.20 9.73
CA TYR A 102 -12.73 -4.17 8.63
C TYR A 102 -12.04 -3.87 7.30
N LEU A 103 -11.29 -2.76 7.20
CA LEU A 103 -10.60 -2.41 5.96
C LEU A 103 -9.55 -3.44 5.54
N MET A 104 -8.78 -4.00 6.48
CA MET A 104 -7.80 -5.05 6.17
C MET A 104 -8.47 -6.30 5.57
N ASN A 105 -9.68 -6.63 6.01
CA ASN A 105 -10.47 -7.72 5.44
C ASN A 105 -11.04 -7.35 4.06
N GLU A 106 -11.63 -6.16 3.91
CA GLU A 106 -12.15 -5.70 2.61
C GLU A 106 -11.05 -5.66 1.55
N PHE A 107 -9.86 -5.18 1.94
CA PHE A 107 -8.70 -5.16 1.07
C PHE A 107 -8.08 -6.54 0.86
N GLY A 108 -8.57 -7.60 1.50
CA GLY A 108 -8.00 -8.96 1.39
C GLY A 108 -6.58 -9.08 1.96
N LEU A 109 -6.13 -8.14 2.78
CA LEU A 109 -4.81 -8.15 3.40
C LEU A 109 -4.77 -9.10 4.60
N MET A 110 -5.84 -9.11 5.41
CA MET A 110 -6.02 -10.04 6.53
C MET A 110 -7.40 -10.71 6.45
N VAL A 111 -7.43 -11.98 6.04
CA VAL A 111 -8.66 -12.75 5.77
C VAL A 111 -9.02 -13.75 6.87
N GLY A 112 -8.24 -13.81 7.95
CA GLY A 112 -8.39 -14.80 9.02
C GLY A 112 -7.85 -16.19 8.66
N ASP A 113 -8.04 -17.14 9.57
CA ASP A 113 -7.67 -18.55 9.39
C ASP A 113 -8.83 -19.40 8.82
N ASN A 114 -8.58 -20.69 8.60
CA ASN A 114 -9.58 -21.64 8.08
C ASN A 114 -10.82 -21.79 8.99
N GLN A 115 -10.75 -21.32 10.24
CA GLN A 115 -11.86 -21.31 11.21
C GLN A 115 -12.53 -19.94 11.31
N LYS A 116 -12.22 -19.01 10.39
CA LYS A 116 -12.70 -17.62 10.37
C LYS A 116 -12.32 -16.84 11.63
N ARG A 117 -11.15 -17.10 12.20
CA ARG A 117 -10.58 -16.32 13.31
C ARG A 117 -9.55 -15.33 12.81
N ILE A 118 -9.58 -14.11 13.32
CA ILE A 118 -8.56 -13.09 13.04
C ILE A 118 -7.43 -13.11 14.08
N ASN A 119 -7.70 -13.63 15.28
CA ASN A 119 -6.84 -13.66 16.45
C ASN A 119 -6.25 -12.27 16.74
N PRO A 120 -7.09 -11.27 17.06
CA PRO A 120 -6.67 -9.87 17.06
C PRO A 120 -5.57 -9.58 18.10
N LEU A 121 -5.63 -10.25 19.25
CA LEU A 121 -4.65 -10.18 20.34
C LEU A 121 -3.49 -11.18 20.17
N GLY A 122 -3.45 -11.91 19.06
CA GLY A 122 -2.35 -12.80 18.72
C GLY A 122 -1.13 -12.01 18.25
N THR A 123 0.04 -12.55 18.55
CA THR A 123 1.31 -12.00 18.04
C THR A 123 1.50 -12.36 16.58
N MET A 124 2.17 -11.47 15.83
CA MET A 124 2.51 -11.72 14.44
C MET A 124 4.02 -11.97 14.27
N ASN A 125 4.36 -13.07 13.63
CA ASN A 125 5.76 -13.39 13.34
C ASN A 125 6.26 -12.72 12.05
N ARG A 126 7.57 -12.84 11.79
CA ARG A 126 8.22 -12.21 10.63
C ARG A 126 7.72 -12.74 9.28
N ALA A 127 7.37 -14.02 9.21
CA ALA A 127 6.86 -14.63 7.98
C ALA A 127 5.45 -14.10 7.68
N GLU A 128 4.58 -14.03 8.68
CA GLU A 128 3.24 -13.44 8.54
C GLU A 128 3.30 -11.95 8.16
N MET A 129 4.24 -11.19 8.76
CA MET A 129 4.50 -9.82 8.35
C MET A 129 4.94 -9.74 6.89
N ALA A 130 5.87 -10.59 6.46
CA ALA A 130 6.34 -10.62 5.08
C ALA A 130 5.20 -10.93 4.10
N THR A 131 4.36 -11.93 4.41
CA THR A 131 3.16 -12.24 3.60
C THR A 131 2.19 -11.07 3.54
N LEU A 132 1.96 -10.40 4.67
CA LEU A 132 1.11 -9.22 4.71
C LEU A 132 1.66 -8.12 3.80
N PHE A 133 2.95 -7.79 3.91
CA PHE A 133 3.56 -6.75 3.08
C PHE A 133 3.65 -7.17 1.61
N SER A 134 3.81 -8.45 1.29
CA SER A 134 3.71 -8.95 -0.09
C SER A 134 2.32 -8.67 -0.67
N ARG A 135 1.25 -8.97 0.09
CA ARG A 135 -0.12 -8.65 -0.36
C ARG A 135 -0.38 -7.16 -0.47
N VAL A 136 0.22 -6.35 0.42
CA VAL A 136 0.18 -4.89 0.30
C VAL A 136 0.89 -4.47 -0.98
N ASP A 137 2.05 -5.02 -1.29
CA ASP A 137 2.82 -4.74 -2.51
C ASP A 137 2.07 -5.17 -3.78
N ASP A 138 1.37 -6.31 -3.75
CA ASP A 138 0.56 -6.79 -4.88
C ASP A 138 -0.65 -5.87 -5.15
N LYS A 139 -1.20 -5.30 -4.08
CA LYS A 139 -2.42 -4.49 -4.14
C LYS A 139 -2.11 -3.01 -4.30
N VAL A 140 -1.00 -2.52 -3.79
CA VAL A 140 -0.55 -1.16 -4.07
C VAL A 140 0.14 -1.21 -5.42
N ASP A 141 -0.28 -0.39 -6.37
CA ASP A 141 0.48 -0.27 -7.62
C ASP A 141 1.92 0.16 -7.18
N THR A 142 3.02 -0.58 -7.48
CA THR A 142 4.52 -0.43 -7.21
C THR A 142 5.55 0.24 -8.22
N GLY A 143 5.11 0.98 -9.23
CA GLY A 143 5.77 2.00 -10.05
C GLY A 143 6.49 1.42 -11.23
N LYS A 144 7.15 0.32 -10.92
CA LYS A 144 8.38 -0.07 -11.55
C LYS A 144 8.17 -1.16 -12.57
N ASP A 145 7.08 -1.91 -12.45
CA ASP A 145 6.77 -3.02 -13.33
C ASP A 145 5.34 -2.89 -13.85
N LYS A 146 5.16 -3.12 -15.15
CA LYS A 146 3.85 -3.18 -15.77
C LYS A 146 3.25 -4.52 -15.39
N THR A 147 2.39 -4.54 -14.38
CA THR A 147 1.75 -5.78 -13.96
C THR A 147 0.63 -6.13 -14.93
N VAL A 148 0.64 -7.36 -15.45
CA VAL A 148 -0.40 -7.87 -16.34
C VAL A 148 -1.02 -9.11 -15.73
N SER A 149 -2.35 -9.11 -15.63
CA SER A 149 -3.14 -10.26 -15.21
C SER A 149 -3.82 -10.90 -16.43
N GLY A 150 -3.79 -12.22 -16.53
CA GLY A 150 -4.50 -12.93 -17.58
C GLY A 150 -4.34 -14.44 -17.52
N GLU A 151 -4.86 -15.12 -18.52
CA GLU A 151 -4.85 -16.59 -18.61
C GLU A 151 -3.80 -17.06 -19.60
N ILE A 152 -2.94 -18.01 -19.21
CA ILE A 152 -1.94 -18.61 -20.10
C ILE A 152 -2.66 -19.38 -21.20
N THR A 153 -2.45 -18.97 -22.44
CA THR A 153 -2.96 -19.67 -23.62
C THR A 153 -1.89 -20.52 -24.29
N ARG A 154 -0.61 -20.15 -24.14
CA ARG A 154 0.52 -20.87 -24.72
C ARG A 154 1.83 -20.49 -24.01
N ILE A 155 2.74 -21.46 -23.92
CA ILE A 155 4.07 -21.30 -23.37
C ILE A 155 5.08 -21.71 -24.45
N TYR A 156 6.14 -20.94 -24.59
CA TYR A 156 7.32 -21.20 -25.41
C TYR A 156 8.56 -20.90 -24.57
N ASP A 157 9.72 -21.37 -25.02
CA ASP A 157 11.01 -21.18 -24.32
C ASP A 157 11.34 -19.70 -24.03
N ASP A 158 10.97 -18.79 -24.93
CA ASP A 158 11.36 -17.36 -24.87
C ASP A 158 10.19 -16.40 -24.57
N ARG A 159 8.94 -16.91 -24.56
CA ARG A 159 7.73 -16.08 -24.44
C ARG A 159 6.51 -16.87 -23.99
N ILE A 160 5.55 -16.14 -23.44
CA ILE A 160 4.21 -16.65 -23.10
C ILE A 160 3.13 -15.85 -23.83
N LEU A 161 2.03 -16.53 -24.17
CA LEU A 161 0.83 -15.89 -24.70
C LEU A 161 -0.22 -15.87 -23.61
N VAL A 162 -0.64 -14.66 -23.24
CA VAL A 162 -1.60 -14.47 -22.15
C VAL A 162 -2.85 -13.79 -22.70
N LYS A 163 -4.00 -14.38 -22.41
CA LYS A 163 -5.30 -13.78 -22.66
C LYS A 163 -5.58 -12.75 -21.57
N VAL A 164 -5.46 -11.48 -21.93
CA VAL A 164 -5.75 -10.33 -21.09
C VAL A 164 -7.12 -9.78 -21.51
N LYS A 165 -8.12 -9.90 -20.63
CA LYS A 165 -9.53 -9.64 -20.97
C LYS A 165 -9.95 -10.47 -22.19
N ASP A 166 -10.28 -9.82 -23.31
CA ASP A 166 -10.73 -10.46 -24.55
C ASP A 166 -9.64 -10.58 -25.63
N LYS A 167 -8.40 -10.17 -25.33
CA LYS A 167 -7.30 -10.15 -26.29
C LYS A 167 -6.16 -11.04 -25.84
N THR A 168 -5.60 -11.82 -26.76
CA THR A 168 -4.35 -12.55 -26.51
C THR A 168 -3.17 -11.66 -26.84
N GLU A 169 -2.27 -11.49 -25.88
CA GLU A 169 -1.05 -10.70 -26.00
C GLU A 169 0.19 -11.57 -25.80
N VAL A 170 1.30 -11.18 -26.42
CA VAL A 170 2.58 -11.90 -26.35
C VAL A 170 3.50 -11.17 -25.37
N PHE A 171 4.09 -11.91 -24.45
CA PHE A 171 5.04 -11.39 -23.47
C PHE A 171 6.35 -12.17 -23.54
N TYR A 172 7.46 -11.46 -23.76
CA TYR A 172 8.80 -12.06 -23.82
C TYR A 172 9.38 -12.22 -22.42
N LEU A 173 10.09 -13.32 -22.19
CA LEU A 173 10.65 -13.67 -20.90
C LEU A 173 12.05 -13.05 -20.71
N ASP A 174 12.37 -12.67 -19.48
CA ASP A 174 13.76 -12.48 -19.06
C ASP A 174 14.41 -13.84 -18.81
N ASP A 175 15.69 -13.96 -19.14
CA ASP A 175 16.47 -15.19 -18.98
C ASP A 175 16.53 -15.66 -17.51
N ARG A 176 16.21 -14.77 -16.55
CA ARG A 176 16.15 -15.06 -15.11
C ARG A 176 14.74 -14.90 -14.55
N VAL A 177 13.71 -15.08 -15.37
CA VAL A 177 12.31 -15.04 -14.93
C VAL A 177 12.10 -15.99 -13.75
N ARG A 178 11.39 -15.52 -12.73
CA ARG A 178 11.03 -16.33 -11.57
C ARG A 178 9.55 -16.68 -11.62
N VAL A 179 9.22 -17.94 -11.42
CA VAL A 179 7.85 -18.45 -11.46
C VAL A 179 7.47 -19.01 -10.10
N TYR A 180 6.29 -18.63 -9.61
CA TYR A 180 5.75 -19.07 -8.33
C TYR A 180 4.31 -19.58 -8.47
N GLU A 181 3.99 -20.63 -7.72
CA GLU A 181 2.64 -21.18 -7.51
C GLU A 181 2.53 -21.57 -6.02
N ASP A 182 1.46 -21.16 -5.33
CA ASP A 182 1.22 -21.43 -3.90
C ASP A 182 2.40 -21.06 -2.95
N ASN A 183 3.13 -19.99 -3.27
CA ASN A 183 4.39 -19.55 -2.60
C ASN A 183 5.60 -20.50 -2.77
N GLY A 184 5.49 -21.54 -3.60
CA GLY A 184 6.59 -22.38 -4.04
C GLY A 184 7.17 -21.90 -5.37
N ARG A 185 8.50 -22.02 -5.54
CA ARG A 185 9.13 -21.75 -6.84
C ARG A 185 8.98 -22.97 -7.74
N ILE A 186 8.49 -22.76 -8.96
CA ILE A 186 8.31 -23.80 -9.98
C ILE A 186 9.10 -23.47 -11.24
N ASP A 187 9.26 -24.44 -12.14
CA ASP A 187 9.76 -24.16 -13.49
C ASP A 187 8.62 -23.64 -14.38
N ILE A 188 8.98 -22.85 -15.40
CA ILE A 188 7.96 -22.27 -16.29
C ILE A 188 7.18 -23.34 -17.07
N ASP A 189 7.82 -24.48 -17.34
CA ASP A 189 7.24 -25.62 -18.03
C ASP A 189 6.21 -26.37 -17.17
N ASP A 190 6.21 -26.14 -15.85
CA ASP A 190 5.22 -26.71 -14.93
C ASP A 190 3.91 -25.93 -14.94
N ILE A 191 3.89 -24.71 -15.49
CA ILE A 191 2.67 -23.91 -15.61
C ILE A 191 1.74 -24.59 -16.62
N LYS A 192 0.49 -24.84 -16.20
CA LYS A 192 -0.52 -25.42 -17.08
C LYS A 192 -1.14 -24.37 -18.00
N ILE A 193 -1.40 -24.76 -19.24
CA ILE A 193 -2.25 -23.96 -20.13
C ILE A 193 -3.62 -23.80 -19.48
N GLY A 194 -4.13 -22.56 -19.44
CA GLY A 194 -5.35 -22.18 -18.73
C GLY A 194 -5.10 -21.63 -17.32
N SER A 195 -3.87 -21.69 -16.80
CA SER A 195 -3.53 -21.07 -15.51
C SER A 195 -3.69 -19.56 -15.59
N LYS A 196 -4.31 -18.97 -14.55
CA LYS A 196 -4.35 -17.52 -14.39
C LYS A 196 -3.03 -17.08 -13.77
N VAL A 197 -2.45 -16.03 -14.32
CA VAL A 197 -1.14 -15.54 -13.92
C VAL A 197 -1.17 -14.02 -13.72
N LYS A 198 -0.32 -13.56 -12.80
CA LYS A 198 0.16 -12.18 -12.73
C LYS A 198 1.59 -12.14 -13.23
N LEU A 199 1.88 -11.22 -14.14
CA LEU A 199 3.20 -10.97 -14.70
C LEU A 199 3.75 -9.67 -14.16
N GLU A 200 5.02 -9.61 -13.77
CA GLU A 200 5.75 -8.35 -13.63
C GLU A 200 6.67 -8.15 -14.82
N ILE A 201 6.50 -7.01 -15.51
CA ILE A 201 7.26 -6.69 -16.71
C ILE A 201 8.20 -5.52 -16.41
N LYS A 202 9.49 -5.75 -16.64
CA LYS A 202 10.56 -4.76 -16.52
C LYS A 202 11.34 -4.67 -17.82
N ASN A 203 11.57 -3.46 -18.34
CA ASN A 203 12.25 -3.24 -19.62
C ASN A 203 11.66 -4.11 -20.77
N ASP A 204 10.32 -4.16 -20.85
CA ASP A 204 9.55 -4.96 -21.82
C ASP A 204 9.74 -6.48 -21.77
N LYS A 205 10.38 -7.00 -20.70
CA LYS A 205 10.50 -8.44 -20.43
C LYS A 205 9.82 -8.83 -19.13
N VAL A 206 9.22 -10.03 -19.12
CA VAL A 206 8.63 -10.64 -17.93
C VAL A 206 9.75 -11.11 -17.02
N VAL A 207 9.87 -10.51 -15.84
CA VAL A 207 10.88 -10.88 -14.84
C VAL A 207 10.30 -11.75 -13.73
N PHE A 208 8.98 -11.77 -13.57
CA PHE A 208 8.28 -12.54 -12.56
C PHE A 208 6.90 -13.01 -13.05
N ILE A 209 6.52 -14.22 -12.66
CA ILE A 209 5.22 -14.85 -12.93
C ILE A 209 4.71 -15.46 -11.64
N GLU A 210 3.49 -15.12 -11.23
CA GLU A 210 2.76 -15.78 -10.14
C GLU A 210 1.50 -16.43 -10.69
N VAL A 211 1.34 -17.75 -10.48
CA VAL A 211 0.10 -18.47 -10.75
C VAL A 211 -0.88 -18.23 -9.60
N VAL A 212 -2.10 -17.80 -9.93
CA VAL A 212 -3.12 -17.40 -8.96
C VAL A 212 -4.46 -18.08 -9.24
N ASP A 213 -5.24 -18.40 -8.22
CA ASP A 213 -6.58 -19.00 -8.41
C ASP A 213 -7.61 -18.00 -8.97
N ARG A 214 -7.44 -16.73 -8.61
CA ARG A 214 -8.33 -15.63 -8.99
C ARG A 214 -7.55 -14.32 -9.08
N PHE A 215 -8.00 -13.43 -9.96
CA PHE A 215 -7.51 -12.06 -9.97
C PHE A 215 -8.21 -11.33 -8.82
N ASP A 216 -7.50 -11.11 -7.70
CA ASP A 216 -7.95 -10.22 -6.63
C ASP A 216 -7.79 -8.76 -7.12
N ASP A 217 -8.65 -8.35 -8.07
CA ASP A 217 -8.56 -7.08 -8.80
C ASP A 217 -9.14 -5.89 -8.03
N GLU A 218 -8.76 -5.73 -6.76
CA GLU A 218 -8.82 -4.43 -6.11
C GLU A 218 -7.41 -4.04 -5.68
N LYS A 219 -6.76 -3.26 -6.56
CA LYS A 219 -5.56 -2.52 -6.15
C LYS A 219 -5.96 -1.54 -5.06
N ILE A 220 -5.29 -1.60 -3.92
CA ILE A 220 -5.36 -0.58 -2.87
C ILE A 220 -4.70 0.67 -3.41
N ILE A 221 -5.49 1.71 -3.60
CA ILE A 221 -5.04 3.01 -4.08
C ILE A 221 -4.73 3.87 -2.86
N THR A 222 -3.47 4.18 -2.59
CA THR A 222 -3.10 5.09 -1.48
C THR A 222 -3.62 6.50 -1.76
N LYS A 223 -4.47 7.00 -0.85
CA LYS A 223 -5.06 8.35 -0.94
C LYS A 223 -4.65 9.20 0.25
N TYR A 224 -4.33 10.46 -0.01
CA TYR A 224 -4.13 11.47 1.04
C TYR A 224 -5.07 12.64 0.81
N THR A 225 -5.82 13.03 1.84
CA THR A 225 -6.69 14.21 1.78
C THR A 225 -6.12 15.33 2.66
N GLY A 226 -5.92 16.50 2.07
CA GLY A 226 -5.31 17.64 2.74
C GLY A 226 -5.57 18.97 2.04
N ILE A 227 -4.89 20.00 2.51
CA ILE A 227 -4.91 21.36 1.95
C ILE A 227 -3.60 21.63 1.22
N VAL A 228 -3.65 22.15 -0.01
CA VAL A 228 -2.44 22.51 -0.76
C VAL A 228 -1.71 23.67 -0.07
N ARG A 229 -0.47 23.44 0.37
CA ARG A 229 0.41 24.45 0.96
C ARG A 229 1.36 25.09 -0.04
N ASP A 230 1.87 24.27 -0.95
CA ASP A 230 2.76 24.74 -2.01
C ASP A 230 2.62 23.89 -3.27
N ILE A 231 2.96 24.49 -4.41
CA ILE A 231 2.83 23.83 -5.71
C ILE A 231 3.90 24.34 -6.68
N SER A 232 4.71 23.43 -7.21
CA SER A 232 5.61 23.70 -8.34
C SER A 232 4.91 23.29 -9.63
N LYS A 233 4.50 24.28 -10.42
CA LYS A 233 3.86 24.09 -11.74
C LYS A 233 4.88 24.01 -12.88
N THR A 234 6.16 23.90 -12.57
CA THR A 234 7.26 23.66 -13.52
C THR A 234 7.97 22.37 -13.16
N LYS A 235 8.56 21.69 -14.16
CA LYS A 235 9.24 20.42 -13.93
C LYS A 235 10.50 20.59 -13.06
N PRO A 236 10.74 19.66 -12.10
CA PRO A 236 9.85 18.57 -11.69
C PRO A 236 8.62 19.10 -10.95
N TYR A 237 7.43 18.65 -11.35
CA TYR A 237 6.18 19.07 -10.72
C TYR A 237 6.14 18.57 -9.28
N ARG A 238 5.74 19.45 -8.36
CA ARG A 238 5.66 19.14 -6.94
C ARG A 238 4.37 19.66 -6.35
N LEU A 239 3.80 18.89 -5.44
CA LEU A 239 2.62 19.27 -4.68
C LEU A 239 2.90 19.05 -3.20
N VAL A 240 2.80 20.11 -2.42
CA VAL A 240 2.91 20.03 -0.96
C VAL A 240 1.51 20.15 -0.40
N ILE A 241 1.04 19.13 0.29
CA ILE A 241 -0.24 19.17 1.00
C ILE A 241 -0.02 19.07 2.50
N GLN A 242 -0.86 19.75 3.26
CA GLN A 242 -1.01 19.51 4.68
C GLN A 242 -2.21 18.58 4.91
N ALA A 243 -1.94 17.35 5.34
CA ALA A 243 -2.93 16.39 5.78
C ALA A 243 -2.91 16.34 7.33
N GLU A 244 -3.85 17.04 7.95
CA GLU A 244 -3.92 17.18 9.43
C GLU A 244 -2.61 17.78 9.99
N THR A 245 -1.82 16.99 10.72
CA THR A 245 -0.52 17.38 11.28
C THR A 245 0.65 17.16 10.31
N MET A 246 0.43 16.40 9.23
CA MET A 246 1.48 16.05 8.28
C MET A 246 1.59 17.09 7.18
N VAL A 247 2.82 17.51 6.85
CA VAL A 247 3.12 18.21 5.60
C VAL A 247 3.84 17.25 4.69
N ILE A 248 3.20 16.89 3.57
CA ILE A 248 3.69 15.88 2.64
C ILE A 248 4.07 16.59 1.34
N LEU A 249 5.33 16.45 0.94
CA LEU A 249 5.80 16.83 -0.39
C LEU A 249 5.69 15.62 -1.30
N PHE A 250 4.97 15.78 -2.40
CA PHE A 250 4.93 14.81 -3.48
C PHE A 250 5.62 15.36 -4.72
N GLU A 251 6.33 14.50 -5.42
CA GLU A 251 6.53 14.68 -6.85
C GLU A 251 5.24 14.32 -7.59
N VAL A 252 5.02 14.92 -8.74
CA VAL A 252 3.79 14.72 -9.53
C VAL A 252 4.19 14.21 -10.91
N VAL A 253 3.53 13.16 -11.38
CA VAL A 253 3.82 12.60 -12.70
C VAL A 253 3.37 13.57 -13.80
N ASP A 254 3.99 13.44 -14.98
CA ASP A 254 3.70 14.33 -16.11
C ASP A 254 2.24 14.21 -16.61
N ASP A 255 1.64 13.03 -16.49
CA ASP A 255 0.30 12.67 -16.95
C ASP A 255 -0.75 12.64 -15.82
N VAL A 256 -0.53 13.41 -14.75
CA VAL A 256 -1.43 13.45 -13.59
C VAL A 256 -2.88 13.77 -14.00
N GLU A 257 -3.81 12.93 -13.56
CA GLU A 257 -5.23 13.17 -13.76
C GLU A 257 -5.74 14.21 -12.75
N VAL A 258 -6.31 15.33 -13.22
CA VAL A 258 -6.86 16.35 -12.31
C VAL A 258 -8.35 16.52 -12.55
N SER A 259 -9.11 16.57 -11.45
CA SER A 259 -10.54 16.83 -11.49
C SER A 259 -10.98 17.83 -10.42
N PHE A 260 -12.00 18.62 -10.74
CA PHE A 260 -12.63 19.64 -9.88
C PHE A 260 -14.11 19.29 -9.74
N ARG A 261 -14.51 18.71 -8.61
CA ARG A 261 -15.91 18.24 -8.37
C ARG A 261 -16.54 17.58 -9.60
N ASN A 262 -15.88 16.56 -10.14
CA ASN A 262 -16.28 15.76 -11.33
C ASN A 262 -16.12 16.43 -12.71
N LYS A 263 -15.47 17.60 -12.81
CA LYS A 263 -15.03 18.16 -14.10
C LYS A 263 -13.54 17.94 -14.30
N ARG A 264 -13.12 17.58 -15.52
CA ARG A 264 -11.70 17.46 -15.86
C ARG A 264 -11.02 18.83 -15.76
N GLY A 265 -9.87 18.87 -15.12
CA GLY A 265 -9.00 20.05 -15.02
C GLY A 265 -7.56 19.72 -15.35
N THR A 266 -6.65 20.65 -15.08
CA THR A 266 -5.21 20.46 -15.24
C THR A 266 -4.48 20.76 -13.93
N PHE A 267 -3.28 20.22 -13.76
CA PHE A 267 -2.43 20.49 -12.60
C PHE A 267 -2.15 21.99 -12.43
N SER A 268 -2.04 22.72 -13.54
CA SER A 268 -1.86 24.17 -13.56
C SER A 268 -3.03 24.95 -12.96
N ASN A 269 -4.23 24.36 -12.85
CA ASN A 269 -5.41 25.00 -12.27
C ASN A 269 -5.49 24.89 -10.73
N ILE A 270 -4.67 24.05 -10.12
CA ILE A 270 -4.64 23.87 -8.66
C ILE A 270 -3.99 25.10 -8.02
N GLU A 271 -4.57 25.58 -6.92
CA GLU A 271 -4.12 26.75 -6.18
C GLU A 271 -3.73 26.40 -4.74
N LYS A 272 -2.99 27.30 -4.09
CA LYS A 272 -2.77 27.18 -2.64
C LYS A 272 -4.12 27.28 -1.92
N GLU A 273 -4.20 26.61 -0.79
CA GLU A 273 -5.42 26.48 0.03
C GLU A 273 -6.55 25.63 -0.62
N ASP A 274 -6.35 25.07 -1.82
CA ASP A 274 -7.27 24.09 -2.37
C ASP A 274 -7.31 22.84 -1.48
N LYS A 275 -8.52 22.38 -1.14
CA LYS A 275 -8.70 21.08 -0.50
C LYS A 275 -8.65 20.01 -1.57
N VAL A 276 -7.73 19.07 -1.40
CA VAL A 276 -7.46 18.02 -2.40
C VAL A 276 -7.48 16.64 -1.77
N THR A 277 -7.92 15.66 -2.55
CA THR A 277 -7.58 14.25 -2.34
C THR A 277 -6.61 13.85 -3.43
N VAL A 278 -5.38 13.57 -3.04
CA VAL A 278 -4.36 13.06 -3.95
C VAL A 278 -4.36 11.56 -3.89
N THR A 279 -4.31 10.95 -5.06
CA THR A 279 -3.99 9.54 -5.23
C THR A 279 -2.53 9.47 -5.64
N VAL A 280 -1.76 8.72 -4.88
CA VAL A 280 -0.34 8.51 -5.19
C VAL A 280 -0.13 7.14 -5.78
N ASP A 281 0.91 7.09 -6.59
CA ASP A 281 1.54 5.89 -7.05
C ASP A 281 2.37 5.32 -5.89
N ARG A 282 2.49 4.01 -5.83
CA ARG A 282 3.75 3.29 -5.86
C ARG A 282 4.97 3.84 -5.10
N ILE A 283 5.58 4.91 -5.60
CA ILE A 283 6.78 5.56 -5.03
C ILE A 283 6.45 6.95 -4.48
N ASN A 284 5.19 7.15 -4.09
CA ASN A 284 4.65 8.37 -3.52
C ASN A 284 4.65 9.56 -4.50
N ARG A 285 4.48 9.31 -5.81
CA ARG A 285 4.22 10.38 -6.80
C ARG A 285 2.74 10.52 -7.05
N VAL A 286 2.23 11.73 -7.17
CA VAL A 286 0.81 11.97 -7.41
C VAL A 286 0.45 11.60 -8.85
N ILE A 287 -0.50 10.69 -9.01
CA ILE A 287 -1.06 10.26 -10.31
C ILE A 287 -2.48 10.79 -10.53
N ARG A 288 -3.21 11.14 -9.47
CA ARG A 288 -4.49 11.83 -9.58
C ARG A 288 -4.69 12.85 -8.46
N VAL A 289 -5.29 13.99 -8.79
CA VAL A 289 -5.73 15.01 -7.84
C VAL A 289 -7.21 15.29 -8.02
N GLU A 290 -7.99 15.09 -6.96
CA GLU A 290 -9.38 15.48 -6.88
C GLU A 290 -9.48 16.75 -6.02
N VAL A 291 -9.83 17.88 -6.64
CA VAL A 291 -9.95 19.19 -5.99
C VAL A 291 -11.39 19.44 -5.58
N ASP A 292 -11.62 19.76 -4.31
CA ASP A 292 -12.93 20.11 -3.75
C ASP A 292 -13.25 21.61 -3.95
N ARG A 293 -13.07 22.09 -5.18
CA ARG A 293 -13.43 23.44 -5.65
C ARG A 293 -14.04 23.33 -7.04
N ARG A 294 -14.83 24.34 -7.45
CA ARG A 294 -15.27 24.46 -8.85
C ARG A 294 -14.15 25.10 -9.69
N ILE A 295 -14.01 24.62 -10.92
CA ILE A 295 -13.11 25.20 -11.92
C ILE A 295 -13.68 26.50 -12.50
#